data_AF-L9X4Q6-F1
#
_entry.id   AF-L9X4Q6-F1
#
_cell.length_a   1.000
_cell.length_b   1.000
_cell.length_c   1.000
_cell.angle_alpha   90.00
_cell.angle_beta   90.00
_cell.angle_gamma   90.00
#
_symmetry.space_group_name_H-M   'P 1'
#
loop_
_entity.id
_entity.type
_entity.pdbx_description
1 polymer ?
#
loop_
_entity_poly.entity_id
_entity_poly.type
_entity_poly.pdbx_seq_one_letter_code
_entity_poly.pdbx_strand_id
1 'polypeptide(L)' 'MLEWLSRETVVDISINAAPILILAYSAVLIELSSPWGFDPLTVVLTHTLTLVPLVLLVFATYYAARAIERDAARSQ' A
#
# COMPACT_ATOMS: atom_id res chain seq x y z
N MET A 1 8.75 -19.34 -16.16
CA MET A 1 8.72 -19.39 -14.69
C MET A 1 8.34 -17.99 -14.23
N LEU A 2 7.29 -17.82 -13.42
CA LEU A 2 6.83 -16.48 -13.04
C LEU A 2 7.90 -15.79 -12.17
N GLU A 3 8.71 -14.90 -12.75
CA GLU A 3 9.89 -14.31 -12.08
C GLU A 3 9.55 -13.46 -10.86
N TRP A 4 8.32 -12.95 -10.74
CA TRP A 4 7.84 -12.26 -9.55
C TRP A 4 7.74 -13.14 -8.29
N LEU A 5 7.80 -14.47 -8.44
CA LEU A 5 7.93 -15.42 -7.33
C LEU A 5 9.37 -15.55 -6.83
N SER A 6 10.31 -14.70 -7.30
CA SER A 6 11.62 -14.61 -6.68
C SER A 6 11.47 -14.34 -5.17
N ARG A 7 12.33 -14.95 -4.36
CA ARG A 7 12.29 -14.81 -2.89
C ARG A 7 12.33 -13.34 -2.46
N GLU A 8 13.08 -12.52 -3.18
CA GLU A 8 13.24 -11.09 -2.90
C GLU A 8 11.96 -10.31 -3.20
N THR A 9 11.37 -10.48 -4.39
CA THR A 9 10.10 -9.84 -4.76
C THR A 9 8.96 -10.23 -3.81
N VAL A 10 8.88 -11.51 -3.41
CA VAL A 10 7.87 -12.00 -2.47
C VAL A 10 8.06 -11.37 -1.08
N VAL A 11 9.30 -11.22 -0.61
CA VAL A 11 9.60 -10.56 0.67
C VAL A 11 9.19 -9.09 0.64
N ASP A 12 9.52 -8.35 -0.43
CA ASP A 12 9.17 -6.94 -0.56
C ASP A 12 7.66 -6.70 -0.63
N ILE A 13 6.93 -7.52 -1.40
CA ILE A 13 5.47 -7.47 -1.45
C ILE A 13 4.88 -7.78 -0.07
N SER A 14 5.42 -8.80 0.63
CA SER A 14 4.91 -9.19 1.95
C SER A 14 5.12 -8.11 3.01
N ILE A 15 6.30 -7.46 3.01
CA ILE A 15 6.61 -6.37 3.95
C ILE A 15 5.69 -5.17 3.69
N ASN A 16 5.42 -4.84 2.42
CA ASN A 16 4.52 -3.75 2.06
C ASN A 16 3.03 -4.10 2.20
N ALA A 17 2.67 -5.38 2.13
CA ALA A 17 1.28 -5.83 2.28
C ALA A 17 0.74 -5.51 3.68
N ALA A 18 1.55 -5.68 4.74
CA ALA A 18 1.12 -5.37 6.10
C ALA A 18 0.64 -3.92 6.29
N PRO A 19 1.42 -2.86 5.97
CA PRO A 19 0.95 -1.49 6.09
C PRO A 19 -0.21 -1.17 5.12
N ILE A 20 -0.23 -1.73 3.91
CA ILE A 20 -1.37 -1.57 2.99
C ILE A 20 -2.66 -2.11 3.61
N LEU A 21 -2.63 -3.33 4.17
CA LEU A 21 -3.79 -3.95 4.82
C LEU A 21 -4.26 -3.16 6.03
N ILE A 22 -3.33 -2.69 6.87
CA ILE A 22 -3.67 -1.87 8.05
C ILE A 22 -4.33 -0.55 7.64
N LEU A 23 -3.78 0.14 6.64
CA LEU A 23 -4.34 1.41 6.16
C LEU A 23 -5.69 1.21 5.48
N ALA A 24 -5.84 0.16 4.67
CA ALA A 24 -7.12 -0.17 4.04
C ALA A 24 -8.19 -0.53 5.08
N TYR A 25 -7.83 -1.35 6.08
CA TYR A 25 -8.71 -1.65 7.20
C TYR A 25 -9.11 -0.38 7.96
N SER A 26 -8.14 0.48 8.26
CA SER A 26 -8.40 1.73 8.98
C SER A 26 -9.30 2.67 8.19
N ALA A 27 -9.07 2.81 6.88
CA ALA A 27 -9.91 3.61 5.99
C ALA A 27 -11.37 3.13 6.02
N VAL A 28 -11.59 1.82 5.91
CA VAL A 28 -12.94 1.24 6.02
C VAL A 28 -13.54 1.48 7.41
N LEU A 29 -12.76 1.30 8.47
CA LEU A 29 -13.24 1.49 9.84
C LEU A 29 -13.65 2.94 10.12
N ILE A 30 -12.90 3.91 9.57
CA ILE A 30 -13.21 5.35 9.66
C ILE A 30 -14.57 5.63 9.01
N GLU A 31 -14.83 5.07 7.83
CA GLU A 31 -16.11 5.27 7.13
C GLU A 31 -17.29 4.63 7.86
N LEU A 32 -17.09 3.43 8.43
CA LEU A 32 -18.17 2.70 9.10
C LEU A 32 -18.45 3.19 10.52
N SER A 33 -17.43 3.69 11.21
CA SER A 33 -17.48 3.90 12.66
C SER A 33 -16.56 5.02 13.14
N SER A 34 -16.52 6.14 12.41
CA SER A 34 -15.77 7.33 12.86
C SER A 34 -16.21 7.74 14.28
N PRO A 35 -15.31 7.69 15.28
CA PRO A 35 -15.61 8.18 16.62
C PRO A 35 -15.57 9.72 16.68
N TRP A 36 -15.07 10.34 15.61
CA TRP A 36 -14.99 11.78 15.44
C TRP A 36 -16.30 12.28 14.82
N GLY A 37 -16.81 13.43 15.29
CA GLY A 37 -17.91 14.12 14.62
C GLY A 37 -17.51 14.67 13.25
N PHE A 38 -18.46 15.29 12.53
CA PHE A 38 -18.23 15.88 11.20
C PHE A 38 -17.54 17.26 11.25
N ASP A 39 -16.45 17.38 12.01
CA ASP A 39 -15.59 18.55 11.92
C ASP A 39 -14.78 18.49 10.59
N PRO A 40 -14.89 19.50 9.69
CA PRO A 40 -14.28 19.42 8.37
C PRO A 40 -12.76 19.23 8.39
N LEU A 41 -12.07 19.88 9.33
CA LEU A 41 -10.62 19.77 9.43
C LEU A 41 -10.20 18.35 9.83
N THR A 42 -10.86 17.81 10.86
CA THR A 42 -10.63 16.44 11.34
C THR A 42 -10.88 15.43 10.23
N VAL A 43 -12.01 15.53 9.51
CA VAL A 43 -12.35 14.64 8.40
C VAL A 43 -11.27 14.68 7.31
N VAL A 44 -10.88 15.89 6.87
CA VAL A 44 -9.85 16.05 5.83
C VAL A 44 -8.52 15.47 6.27
N LEU A 45 -8.08 15.74 7.51
CA LEU A 45 -6.81 15.25 8.03
C LEU A 45 -6.81 13.73 8.16
N THR A 46 -7.84 13.15 8.76
CA THR A 46 -7.96 11.69 8.92
C THR A 46 -7.92 10.99 7.56
N HIS A 47 -8.69 11.45 6.57
CA HIS A 47 -8.66 10.85 5.24
C HIS A 47 -7.33 11.06 4.53
N THR A 48 -6.75 12.26 4.61
CA THR A 48 -5.46 12.54 3.97
C THR A 48 -4.36 11.66 4.54
N LEU A 49 -4.26 11.59 5.88
CA LEU A 49 -3.24 10.81 6.58
C LEU A 49 -3.41 9.29 6.44
N THR A 50 -4.58 8.80 6.02
CA THR A 50 -4.81 7.37 5.78
C THR A 50 -4.74 7.02 4.29
N LEU A 51 -5.49 7.74 3.44
CA LEU A 51 -5.62 7.39 2.01
C LEU A 51 -4.39 7.76 1.20
N VAL A 52 -3.72 8.89 1.48
CA VAL A 52 -2.52 9.28 0.73
C VAL A 52 -1.41 8.23 0.90
N PRO A 53 -0.98 7.83 2.11
CA PRO A 53 0.04 6.80 2.24
C PRO A 53 -0.42 5.45 1.71
N LEU A 54 -1.72 5.10 1.81
CA LEU A 54 -2.25 3.86 1.23
C LEU A 54 -2.03 3.82 -0.28
N VAL A 55 -2.44 4.89 -0.98
CA VAL A 55 -2.30 5.02 -2.42
C VAL A 55 -0.81 5.00 -2.80
N LEU A 56 0.02 5.79 -2.12
CA LEU A 56 1.45 5.83 -2.37
C LEU A 56 2.12 4.46 -2.19
N LEU A 57 1.78 3.71 -1.13
CA LEU A 57 2.31 2.38 -0.90
C LEU A 57 1.89 1.39 -1.98
N VAL A 58 0.61 1.37 -2.37
CA VAL A 58 0.12 0.49 -3.46
C VAL A 58 0.91 0.74 -4.74
N PHE A 59 1.08 2.01 -5.12
CA PHE A 59 1.85 2.36 -6.32
C PHE A 59 3.33 2.02 -6.15
N ALA A 60 3.94 2.36 -5.02
CA ALA A 60 5.36 2.08 -4.76
C ALA A 60 5.65 0.58 -4.81
N THR A 61 4.81 -0.26 -4.19
CA THR A 61 4.94 -1.72 -4.23
C THR A 61 4.79 -2.26 -5.65
N TYR A 62 3.82 -1.76 -6.42
CA TYR A 62 3.64 -2.16 -7.82
C TYR A 62 4.87 -1.80 -8.69
N TYR A 63 5.36 -0.56 -8.57
CA TYR A 63 6.50 -0.10 -9.35
C TYR A 63 7.80 -0.79 -8.95
N ALA A 64 8.00 -1.07 -7.65
CA ALA A 64 9.14 -1.84 -7.16
C ALA A 64 9.12 -3.26 -7.74
N ALA A 65 7.99 -3.98 -7.64
CA ALA A 65 7.86 -5.32 -8.20
C ALA A 65 8.17 -5.34 -9.72
N ARG A 66 7.62 -4.38 -10.47
CA ARG A 66 7.85 -4.25 -11.91
C ARG A 66 9.29 -3.85 -12.27
N ALA A 67 9.97 -3.10 -11.41
CA ALA A 67 11.38 -2.77 -11.60
C ALA A 67 12.27 -4.01 -11.42
N ILE A 68 11.99 -4.83 -10.40
CA ILE A 68 12.72 -6.08 -10.14
C ILE A 68 12.55 -7.08 -11.28
N GLU A 69 11.32 -7.28 -11.78
CA GLU A 69 11.07 -8.14 -12.95
C GLU A 69 11.87 -7.71 -14.18
N ARG A 70 11.97 -6.39 -14.43
CA ARG A 70 12.72 -5.86 -15.58
C ARG A 70 14.23 -6.07 -15.45
N ASP A 71 14.76 -5.99 -14.23
CA ASP A 71 16.19 -6.21 -13.98
C ASP A 71 16.55 -7.70 -14.10
N ALA A 72 15.68 -8.58 -13.62
CA ALA A 72 15.81 -10.04 -13.79
C ALA A 72 15.83 -10.43 -15.28
N ALA A 73 14.96 -9.84 -16.11
CA ALA A 73 14.92 -10.13 -17.55
C ALA A 73 16.13 -9.61 -18.34
N ARG A 74 16.88 -8.61 -17.83
CA ARG A 74 18.09 -8.07 -18.48
C ARG A 74 19.37 -8.82 -18.13
N SER A 75 19.35 -9.57 -17.05
CA SER A 75 20.50 -10.32 -16.53
C SER A 75 20.55 -11.78 -17.02
N GLN A 76 19.57 -12.19 -17.83
CA GLN A 76 19.53 -13.45 -18.60
C GLN A 76 20.01 -13.23 -20.04
#